data_AF-A0A0N4X1C5-F1
#
_entry.id   AF-A0A0N4X1C5-F1
#
_cell.length_a   1.000
_cell.length_b   1.000
_cell.length_c   1.000
_cell.angle_alpha   90.00
_cell.angle_beta   90.00
_cell.angle_gamma   90.00
#
_symmetry.space_group_name_H-M   'P 1'
#
loop_
_entity.id
_entity.type
_entity.pdbx_description
1 polymer ?
#
loop_
_entity_poly.entity_id
_entity_poly.type
_entity_poly.pdbx_seq_one_letter_code
_entity_poly.pdbx_strand_id
1 'polypeptide(L)'
;MTKPGRRKLDKQTWPWTDHARDKFREKKRQYHAFLIEKTVGNWQRYQIAKKEAKKAIASERAAHYADLNKKHESRDDERYVYRLSKTRIHQAEDIEKSFGINDENGHLLTDPTQTMKRWSEYFGNISTVECTHPAIPCAPPVHVPVWKVTVNKTITA
;
A
#
# COMPACT_ATOMS: atom_id res chain seq x y z
N MET A 1 -11.02 11.84 -18.20
CA MET A 1 -10.25 11.39 -19.37
C MET A 1 -8.79 11.26 -18.97
N THR A 2 -8.21 10.07 -19.07
CA THR A 2 -6.80 9.80 -18.73
C THR A 2 -5.90 10.25 -19.88
N LYS A 3 -4.79 10.95 -19.61
CA LYS A 3 -3.88 11.50 -20.63
C LYS A 3 -3.42 10.42 -21.64
N PRO A 4 -3.30 10.76 -22.95
CA PRO A 4 -2.80 9.83 -23.97
C PRO A 4 -1.31 9.51 -23.69
N GLY A 5 -0.92 8.24 -23.85
CA GLY A 5 0.48 7.79 -23.73
C GLY A 5 0.82 6.96 -22.49
N ARG A 6 -0.07 6.84 -21.50
CA ARG A 6 0.17 5.90 -20.38
C ARG A 6 -0.08 4.47 -20.86
N ARG A 7 0.96 3.62 -20.93
CA ARG A 7 0.79 2.17 -21.09
C ARG A 7 -0.18 1.71 -20.00
N LYS A 8 -1.26 1.03 -20.39
CA LYS A 8 -2.13 0.33 -19.44
C LYS A 8 -1.19 -0.63 -18.69
N LEU A 9 -0.90 -0.35 -17.43
CA LEU A 9 -0.42 -1.38 -16.53
C LEU A 9 -1.49 -2.46 -16.59
N ASP A 10 -1.16 -3.57 -17.22
CA ASP A 10 -2.01 -4.75 -17.17
C ASP A 10 -2.20 -5.01 -15.69
N LYS A 11 -3.43 -4.80 -15.20
CA LYS A 11 -3.73 -4.96 -13.78
C LYS A 11 -3.56 -6.44 -13.55
N GLN A 12 -2.37 -6.84 -13.10
CA GLN A 12 -2.02 -8.24 -12.88
C GLN A 12 -3.24 -8.94 -12.29
N THR A 13 -3.72 -9.95 -13.02
CA THR A 13 -4.80 -10.82 -12.57
C THR A 13 -4.38 -11.34 -11.20
N TRP A 14 -5.02 -10.80 -10.16
CA TRP A 14 -4.81 -11.21 -8.78
C TRP A 14 -4.79 -12.75 -8.69
N PRO A 15 -4.04 -13.39 -7.78
CA PRO A 15 -3.86 -14.85 -7.72
C PRO A 15 -5.12 -15.58 -7.21
N TRP A 16 -6.26 -15.36 -7.85
CA TRP A 16 -7.47 -16.15 -7.74
C TRP A 16 -7.46 -17.19 -8.85
N THR A 17 -6.62 -18.22 -8.72
CA THR A 17 -6.76 -19.43 -9.53
C THR A 17 -8.07 -20.13 -9.21
N ASP A 18 -8.58 -20.94 -10.13
CA ASP A 18 -9.79 -21.74 -9.90
C ASP A 18 -9.68 -22.58 -8.63
N HIS A 19 -8.52 -23.18 -8.40
CA HIS A 19 -8.23 -23.93 -7.20
C HIS A 19 -8.39 -23.11 -5.90
N ALA A 20 -7.81 -21.90 -5.85
CA ALA A 20 -7.95 -21.01 -4.69
C ALA A 20 -9.40 -20.53 -4.49
N ARG A 21 -10.13 -20.28 -5.58
CA ARG A 21 -11.56 -19.92 -5.53
C ARG A 21 -12.42 -21.05 -4.99
N ASP A 22 -12.17 -22.27 -5.44
CA ASP A 22 -12.94 -23.45 -5.02
C ASP A 22 -12.75 -23.74 -3.54
N LYS A 23 -11.51 -23.70 -3.04
CA LYS A 23 -11.26 -23.86 -1.60
C LYS A 23 -11.88 -22.73 -0.78
N PHE A 24 -11.92 -21.51 -1.29
CA PHE A 24 -12.59 -20.40 -0.60
C PHE A 24 -14.12 -20.55 -0.60
N ARG A 25 -14.71 -21.03 -1.69
CA ARG A 25 -16.15 -21.37 -1.79
C ARG A 25 -16.52 -22.47 -0.81
N GLU A 26 -15.70 -23.52 -0.72
CA GLU A 26 -15.92 -24.62 0.21
C GLU A 26 -15.84 -24.16 1.67
N LYS A 27 -14.84 -23.36 2.01
CA LYS A 27 -14.77 -22.70 3.33
C LYS A 27 -16.05 -21.91 3.64
N LYS A 28 -16.59 -21.16 2.68
CA LYS A 28 -17.84 -20.41 2.86
C LYS A 28 -19.03 -21.35 3.08
N ARG A 29 -19.16 -22.41 2.27
CA ARG A 29 -20.23 -23.43 2.43
C ARG A 29 -20.22 -24.04 3.83
N GLN A 30 -19.06 -24.49 4.30
CA GLN A 30 -18.94 -25.08 5.63
C GLN A 30 -19.20 -24.06 6.76
N TYR A 31 -18.84 -22.78 6.56
CA TYR A 31 -19.18 -21.73 7.51
C TYR A 31 -20.69 -21.51 7.61
N HIS A 32 -21.40 -21.50 6.47
CA HIS A 32 -22.87 -21.39 6.46
C HIS A 32 -23.54 -22.61 7.09
N ALA A 33 -23.07 -23.83 6.79
CA ALA A 33 -23.57 -25.06 7.44
C ALA A 33 -23.37 -25.03 8.97
N PHE A 34 -22.21 -24.53 9.42
CA PHE A 34 -21.96 -24.30 10.84
C PHE A 34 -22.91 -23.28 11.47
N LEU A 35 -23.25 -22.18 10.77
CA LEU A 35 -24.17 -21.18 11.30
C LEU A 35 -25.60 -21.71 11.48
N ILE A 36 -26.03 -22.68 10.65
CA ILE A 36 -27.37 -23.27 10.71
C ILE A 36 -27.49 -24.26 11.88
N GLU A 37 -26.66 -25.31 11.89
CA GLU A 37 -26.82 -26.43 12.84
C GLU A 37 -25.95 -26.30 14.10
N LYS A 38 -24.92 -25.44 14.09
CA LYS A 38 -23.97 -25.18 15.20
C LYS A 38 -23.35 -26.42 15.87
N THR A 39 -23.34 -27.54 15.17
CA THR A 39 -22.78 -28.81 15.65
C THR A 39 -21.26 -28.80 15.69
N VAL A 40 -20.67 -29.54 16.63
CA VAL A 40 -19.20 -29.75 16.73
C VAL A 40 -18.61 -30.30 15.43
N GLY A 41 -19.33 -31.21 14.76
CA GLY A 41 -18.91 -31.75 13.46
C GLY A 41 -18.81 -30.67 12.36
N ASN A 42 -19.77 -29.76 12.29
CA ASN A 42 -19.76 -28.68 11.29
C ASN A 42 -18.66 -27.65 11.61
N TRP A 43 -18.38 -27.42 12.90
CA TRP A 43 -17.23 -26.61 13.32
C TRP A 43 -15.89 -27.22 12.87
N GLN A 44 -15.69 -28.53 13.07
CA GLN A 44 -14.50 -29.23 12.61
C GLN A 44 -14.34 -29.17 11.09
N ARG A 45 -15.42 -29.41 10.34
CA ARG A 45 -15.43 -29.30 8.86
C ARG A 45 -15.05 -27.90 8.39
N TYR A 46 -15.59 -26.86 9.00
CA TYR A 46 -15.20 -25.48 8.71
C TYR A 46 -13.71 -25.22 8.99
N GLN A 47 -13.18 -25.71 10.11
CA GLN A 47 -11.76 -25.53 10.45
C GLN A 47 -10.84 -26.20 9.43
N ILE A 48 -11.18 -27.40 8.98
CA ILE A 48 -10.45 -28.12 7.92
C ILE A 48 -10.49 -27.30 6.63
N ALA A 49 -11.68 -26.94 6.15
CA ALA A 49 -11.85 -26.16 4.92
C ALA A 49 -11.14 -24.78 4.99
N LYS A 50 -11.14 -24.14 6.16
CA LYS A 50 -10.41 -22.87 6.40
C LYS A 50 -8.90 -23.05 6.28
N LYS A 51 -8.34 -24.13 6.84
CA LYS A 51 -6.91 -24.45 6.71
C LYS A 51 -6.55 -24.76 5.25
N GLU A 52 -7.37 -25.53 4.56
CA GLU A 52 -7.15 -25.84 3.14
C GLU A 52 -7.19 -24.59 2.24
N ALA A 53 -8.16 -23.70 2.44
CA ALA A 53 -8.23 -22.45 1.70
C ALA A 53 -6.98 -21.57 1.93
N LYS A 54 -6.51 -21.48 3.18
CA LYS A 54 -5.26 -20.77 3.48
C LYS A 54 -4.06 -21.42 2.81
N LYS A 55 -3.96 -22.76 2.83
CA LYS A 55 -2.88 -23.52 2.20
C LYS A 55 -2.87 -23.30 0.69
N ALA A 56 -4.02 -23.35 0.03
CA ALA A 56 -4.14 -23.10 -1.41
C ALA A 56 -3.68 -21.68 -1.77
N ILE A 57 -4.15 -20.67 -1.04
CA ILE A 57 -3.74 -19.27 -1.27
C ILE A 57 -2.23 -19.09 -1.05
N ALA A 58 -1.67 -19.70 -0.01
CA ALA A 58 -0.24 -19.64 0.28
C ALA A 58 0.59 -20.33 -0.81
N SER A 59 0.17 -21.52 -1.26
CA SER A 59 0.79 -22.26 -2.37
C SER A 59 0.81 -21.42 -3.64
N GLU A 60 -0.31 -20.77 -3.98
CA GLU A 60 -0.39 -19.98 -5.21
C GLU A 60 0.43 -18.71 -5.16
N ARG A 61 0.48 -18.06 -4.00
CA ARG A 61 1.40 -16.94 -3.78
C ARG A 61 2.85 -17.40 -3.92
N ALA A 62 3.20 -18.53 -3.30
CA ALA A 62 4.55 -19.08 -3.40
C ALA A 62 4.93 -19.41 -4.85
N ALA A 63 4.03 -20.05 -5.60
CA ALA A 63 4.25 -20.35 -7.02
C ALA A 63 4.42 -19.08 -7.87
N HIS A 64 3.56 -18.08 -7.67
CA HIS A 64 3.67 -16.79 -8.36
C HIS A 64 5.00 -16.08 -8.08
N TYR A 65 5.40 -16.03 -6.81
CA TYR A 65 6.67 -15.39 -6.43
C TYR A 65 7.89 -16.22 -6.83
N ALA A 66 7.80 -17.55 -6.86
CA ALA A 66 8.87 -18.40 -7.35
C ALA A 66 9.14 -18.18 -8.85
N ASP A 67 8.08 -18.04 -9.67
CA ASP A 67 8.23 -17.71 -11.09
C ASP A 67 8.86 -16.33 -11.31
N LEU A 68 8.42 -15.32 -10.55
CA LEU A 68 9.04 -13.99 -10.59
C LEU A 68 10.50 -14.02 -10.15
N ASN A 69 10.81 -14.76 -9.08
CA ASN A 69 12.16 -14.88 -8.57
C ASN A 69 13.06 -15.59 -9.58
N LYS A 70 12.60 -16.66 -10.23
CA LYS A 70 13.35 -17.34 -11.29
C LYS A 70 13.69 -16.42 -12.46
N LYS A 71 12.79 -15.50 -12.84
CA LYS A 71 13.06 -14.46 -13.85
C LYS A 71 14.13 -13.47 -13.38
N HIS A 72 14.16 -13.18 -12.09
CA HIS A 72 15.17 -12.34 -11.44
C HIS A 72 16.47 -13.10 -11.09
N GLU A 73 16.56 -14.42 -11.24
CA GLU A 73 17.81 -15.18 -11.04
C GLU A 73 18.57 -15.40 -12.36
N SER A 74 17.98 -15.02 -13.49
CA SER A 74 18.68 -14.97 -14.78
C SER A 74 19.69 -13.83 -14.77
N ARG A 75 20.84 -14.00 -15.43
CA ARG A 75 22.03 -13.10 -15.52
C ARG A 75 21.76 -11.65 -16.01
N ASP A 76 20.50 -11.30 -16.23
CA ASP A 76 19.97 -10.00 -16.68
C ASP A 76 19.26 -9.23 -15.54
N ASP A 77 19.29 -9.74 -14.32
CA ASP A 77 18.62 -9.24 -13.12
C ASP A 77 19.14 -7.91 -12.61
N GLU A 78 20.46 -7.76 -12.47
CA GLU A 78 21.10 -6.50 -12.11
C GLU A 78 20.77 -5.44 -13.16
N ARG A 79 20.79 -5.82 -14.45
CA ARG A 79 20.45 -4.93 -15.57
C ARG A 79 18.98 -4.53 -15.56
N TYR A 80 18.08 -5.45 -15.23
CA TYR A 80 16.65 -5.18 -15.18
C TYR A 80 16.30 -4.24 -14.01
N VAL A 81 16.79 -4.53 -12.81
CA VAL A 81 16.60 -3.67 -11.63
C VAL A 81 17.21 -2.30 -11.87
N TYR A 82 18.43 -2.23 -12.41
CA TYR A 82 19.07 -0.96 -12.79
C TYR A 82 18.25 -0.16 -13.82
N ARG A 83 17.75 -0.81 -14.88
CA ARG A 83 16.88 -0.16 -15.89
C ARG A 83 15.56 0.33 -15.27
N LEU A 84 14.96 -0.44 -14.36
CA LEU A 84 13.75 -0.04 -13.66
C LEU A 84 14.00 1.18 -12.77
N SER A 85 15.11 1.19 -12.03
CA SER A 85 15.55 2.32 -11.21
C SER A 85 15.78 3.57 -12.06
N LYS A 86 16.51 3.46 -13.18
CA LYS A 86 16.72 4.57 -14.11
C LYS A 86 15.41 5.09 -14.71
N THR A 87 14.49 4.20 -15.07
CA THR A 87 13.17 4.60 -15.59
C THR A 87 12.39 5.41 -14.55
N ARG A 88 12.42 5.01 -13.27
CA ARG A 88 11.78 5.75 -12.18
C ARG A 88 12.43 7.11 -11.94
N ILE A 89 13.76 7.17 -11.98
CA ILE A 89 14.51 8.43 -11.87
C ILE A 89 14.10 9.38 -13.01
N HIS A 90 14.10 8.92 -14.26
CA HIS A 90 13.65 9.76 -15.38
C HIS A 90 12.18 10.17 -15.29
N GLN A 91 11.30 9.29 -14.76
CA GLN A 91 9.91 9.65 -14.49
C GLN A 91 9.77 10.72 -13.40
N ALA A 92 10.65 10.72 -12.39
CA ALA A 92 10.70 11.76 -11.37
C ALA A 92 11.30 13.07 -11.91
N GLU A 93 12.36 12.99 -12.73
CA GLU A 93 12.97 14.15 -13.40
C GLU A 93 11.99 14.87 -14.34
N ASP A 94 11.13 14.13 -15.06
CA ASP A 94 10.09 14.71 -15.92
C ASP A 94 9.03 15.48 -15.12
N ILE A 95 8.74 15.03 -13.89
CA ILE A 95 7.87 15.74 -12.95
C ILE A 95 8.59 16.97 -12.38
N GLU A 96 9.85 16.82 -11.99
CA GLU A 96 10.69 17.89 -11.43
C GLU A 96 10.96 19.00 -12.45
N LYS A 97 11.19 18.70 -13.73
CA LYS A 97 11.46 19.69 -14.78
C LYS A 97 10.27 20.60 -15.12
N SER A 98 9.07 20.31 -14.62
CA SER A 98 7.90 21.17 -14.80
C SER A 98 7.82 22.27 -13.73
N PHE A 99 8.86 23.10 -13.62
CA PHE A 99 8.83 24.36 -12.87
C PHE A 99 8.17 25.46 -13.70
N GLY A 100 6.88 25.29 -14.01
CA GLY A 100 6.08 26.28 -14.72
C GLY A 100 5.08 26.95 -13.77
N ILE A 101 5.26 28.24 -13.48
CA ILE A 101 4.28 29.06 -12.73
C ILE A 101 3.82 30.22 -13.59
N ASN A 102 2.53 30.57 -13.54
CA ASN A 102 2.05 31.76 -14.25
C ASN A 102 2.42 33.03 -13.45
N ASP A 103 2.85 34.07 -14.16
CA ASP A 103 2.96 35.40 -13.60
C ASP A 103 1.57 36.00 -13.30
N GLU A 104 1.53 37.21 -12.74
CA GLU A 104 0.28 37.91 -12.42
C GLU A 104 -0.60 38.17 -13.64
N ASN A 105 0.00 38.21 -14.82
CA ASN A 105 -0.66 38.48 -16.09
C ASN A 105 -1.05 37.18 -16.83
N GLY A 106 -0.79 36.02 -16.24
CA GLY A 106 -1.12 34.71 -16.80
C GLY A 106 -0.07 34.11 -17.75
N HIS A 107 1.11 34.72 -17.89
CA HIS A 107 2.20 34.17 -18.72
C HIS A 107 3.00 33.12 -17.96
N LEU A 108 3.29 32.01 -18.63
CA LEU A 108 4.04 30.90 -18.04
C LEU A 108 5.53 31.25 -17.89
N LEU A 109 6.00 31.35 -16.65
CA LEU A 109 7.42 31.46 -16.29
C LEU A 109 8.04 30.06 -16.26
N THR A 110 9.14 29.88 -16.99
CA THR A 110 9.93 28.64 -17.04
C THR A 110 11.35 28.81 -16.54
N ASP A 111 11.81 30.05 -16.35
CA ASP A 111 13.12 30.34 -15.78
C ASP A 111 13.13 30.05 -14.27
N PRO A 112 14.04 29.20 -13.76
CA PRO A 112 14.05 28.79 -12.35
C PRO A 112 14.16 29.97 -11.36
N THR A 113 14.89 31.03 -11.72
CA THR A 113 15.08 32.18 -10.83
C THR A 113 13.81 33.03 -10.74
N GLN A 114 13.12 33.24 -11.86
CA GLN A 114 11.84 33.95 -11.92
C GLN A 114 10.72 33.14 -11.26
N THR A 115 10.69 31.83 -11.51
CA THR A 115 9.74 30.91 -10.87
C THR A 115 9.92 30.96 -9.35
N MET A 116 11.13 30.80 -8.83
CA MET A 116 11.38 30.83 -7.37
C MET A 116 11.02 32.17 -6.73
N LYS A 117 11.31 33.29 -7.42
CA LYS A 117 10.89 34.63 -6.98
C LYS A 117 9.37 34.73 -6.90
N ARG A 118 8.65 34.27 -7.94
CA ARG A 118 7.20 34.30 -7.96
C ARG A 118 6.56 33.42 -6.88
N TRP A 119 7.13 32.24 -6.63
CA TRP A 119 6.75 31.39 -5.50
C TRP A 119 6.90 32.15 -4.17
N SER A 120 8.03 32.83 -3.97
CA SER A 120 8.30 33.59 -2.74
C SER A 120 7.30 34.73 -2.54
N GLU A 121 6.96 35.47 -3.59
CA GLU A 121 5.95 36.55 -3.55
C GLU A 121 4.55 36.01 -3.28
N TYR A 122 4.14 34.96 -3.97
CA TYR A 122 2.83 34.34 -3.80
C TYR A 122 2.64 33.85 -2.35
N PHE A 123 3.62 33.10 -1.82
CA PHE A 123 3.59 32.62 -0.44
C PHE A 123 3.69 33.74 0.57
N GLY A 124 4.53 34.76 0.32
CA GLY A 124 4.62 35.94 1.17
C GLY A 124 3.27 36.65 1.31
N ASN A 125 2.53 36.83 0.22
CA ASN A 125 1.22 37.49 0.25
C ASN A 125 0.17 36.70 1.03
N ILE A 126 0.15 35.37 0.91
CA ILE A 126 -0.87 34.53 1.59
C ILE A 126 -0.50 34.13 3.02
N SER A 127 0.78 34.22 3.41
CA SER A 127 1.28 33.75 4.72
C SER A 127 1.42 34.86 5.78
N THR A 128 0.97 36.08 5.51
CA THR A 128 1.04 37.22 6.45
C THR A 128 0.02 37.16 7.57
N VAL A 129 -1.03 36.33 7.45
CA VAL A 129 -2.03 36.15 8.51
C VAL A 129 -1.58 35.00 9.39
N GLU A 130 -1.00 35.32 10.55
CA GLU A 130 -0.83 34.34 11.62
C GLU A 130 -2.21 33.75 11.93
N CYS A 131 -2.38 32.45 11.69
CA CYS A 131 -3.59 31.75 12.10
C CYS A 131 -3.68 31.91 13.62
N THR A 132 -4.53 32.83 14.10
CA THR A 132 -4.83 32.97 15.53
C THR A 132 -5.47 31.68 15.99
N HIS A 133 -4.64 30.76 16.46
CA HIS A 133 -5.08 29.52 17.05
C HIS A 133 -5.70 29.88 18.40
N PRO A 134 -6.95 29.48 18.69
CA PRO A 134 -7.48 29.61 20.04
C PRO A 134 -6.53 28.85 20.98
N ALA A 135 -6.32 29.41 22.18
CA ALA A 135 -5.46 28.79 23.17
C ALA A 135 -5.90 27.32 23.34
N ILE A 136 -4.97 26.39 23.07
CA ILE A 136 -5.23 24.97 23.27
C ILE A 136 -5.55 24.80 24.76
N PRO A 137 -6.73 24.28 25.13
CA PRO A 137 -7.06 24.06 26.52
C PRO A 137 -6.03 23.10 27.13
N CYS A 138 -5.20 23.62 28.03
CA CYS A 138 -4.26 22.79 28.78
C CYS A 138 -5.06 22.04 29.85
N ALA A 139 -5.55 20.85 29.51
CA ALA A 139 -6.11 19.93 30.48
C ALA A 139 -4.96 19.17 31.18
N PRO A 140 -5.05 18.93 32.50
CA PRO A 140 -4.10 18.05 33.19
C PRO A 140 -4.00 16.69 32.49
N PRO A 141 -2.82 16.07 32.40
CA PRO A 141 -2.66 14.75 31.82
C PRO A 141 -3.57 13.74 32.53
N VAL A 142 -4.43 13.05 31.78
CA VAL A 142 -5.23 11.95 32.34
C VAL A 142 -4.33 10.72 32.43
N HIS A 143 -3.87 10.39 33.63
CA HIS A 143 -3.12 9.16 33.89
C HIS A 143 -4.06 7.95 33.84
N VAL A 144 -3.94 7.14 32.80
CA VAL A 144 -4.72 5.90 32.63
C VAL A 144 -3.99 4.74 33.31
N PRO A 145 -4.68 3.79 33.97
CA PRO A 145 -4.03 2.64 34.61
C PRO A 145 -3.22 1.81 33.60
N VAL A 146 -1.92 1.68 33.87
CA VAL A 146 -1.04 0.77 33.12
C VAL A 146 -1.15 -0.62 33.72
N TRP A 147 -1.66 -1.57 32.94
CA TRP A 147 -1.78 -2.97 33.36
C TRP A 147 -0.39 -3.63 33.29
N LYS A 148 0.09 -4.16 34.41
CA LYS A 148 1.36 -4.90 34.45
C LYS A 148 1.18 -6.26 33.79
N VAL A 149 1.95 -6.51 32.73
CA VAL A 149 1.99 -7.81 32.07
C VAL A 149 2.91 -8.74 32.84
N THR A 150 2.35 -9.75 33.49
CA THR A 150 3.12 -10.84 34.10
C THR A 150 3.58 -11.80 33.01
N VAL A 151 4.90 -11.87 32.78
CA VAL A 151 5.50 -12.86 31.87
C VAL A 151 5.71 -14.15 32.64
N ASN A 152 4.94 -15.18 32.32
CA ASN A 152 5.15 -16.53 32.84
C ASN A 152 6.32 -17.17 32.06
N LYS A 153 7.47 -17.33 32.72
CA LYS A 153 8.58 -18.14 32.20
C LYS A 153 8.28 -19.62 32.45
N THR A 154 7.95 -20.34 31.38
CA THR A 154 7.95 -21.80 31.39
C THR A 154 9.39 -22.28 31.32
N ILE A 155 9.90 -22.87 32.40
CA ILE A 155 11.16 -23.60 32.42
C ILE A 155 10.80 -25.05 32.09
N THR A 156 11.25 -25.54 30.94
CA THR A 156 11.17 -26.97 30.58
C THR A 156 12.46 -27.64 31.02
N ALA A 157 12.33 -28.77 31.70
CA ALA A 157 13.42 -29.65 32.16
C ALA A 157 14.02 -30.47 31.01
#